data_AF-A0A1F9PU73-F1
#
_entry.id   AF-A0A1F9PU73-F1
#
_cell.length_a   1.000
_cell.length_b   1.000
_cell.length_c   1.000
_cell.angle_alpha   90.00
_cell.angle_beta   90.00
_cell.angle_gamma   90.00
#
_symmetry.space_group_name_H-M   'P 1'
#
loop_
_entity.id
_entity.type
_entity.pdbx_description
1 polymer ?
#
loop_
_entity_poly.entity_id
_entity_poly.type
_entity_poly.pdbx_seq_one_letter_code
_entity_poly.pdbx_strand_id
1 'polypeptide(L)' 'MSTTPELHPLQILANARMPYGRYAGRLLVDLPEDYVVWLAGQGFPAGLLGEHLQTVYEIKVNGLEHLFDPLRPG' A
#
# COMPACT_ATOMS: atom_id res chain seq x y z
N MET A 1 -14.57 -16.85 -23.38
CA MET A 1 -14.41 -16.53 -21.95
C MET A 1 -13.37 -15.44 -21.86
N SER A 2 -13.78 -14.22 -21.53
CA SER A 2 -12.84 -13.10 -21.39
C SER A 2 -12.10 -13.29 -20.06
N THR A 3 -10.87 -13.79 -20.11
CA THR A 3 -9.96 -13.75 -18.96
C THR A 3 -9.53 -12.29 -18.79
N THR A 4 -10.33 -11.51 -18.05
CA THR A 4 -9.80 -10.32 -17.40
C THR A 4 -8.67 -10.83 -16.49
N PRO A 5 -7.41 -10.38 -16.66
CA PRO A 5 -6.37 -10.74 -15.72
C PRO A 5 -6.75 -10.11 -14.39
N GLU A 6 -7.22 -10.93 -13.46
CA GLU A 6 -7.38 -10.50 -12.07
C GLU A 6 -5.97 -10.15 -11.58
N LEU A 7 -5.70 -8.85 -11.42
CA LEU A 7 -4.41 -8.41 -10.93
C LEU A 7 -4.21 -8.97 -9.53
N HIS A 8 -3.06 -9.56 -9.29
CA HIS A 8 -2.72 -10.11 -7.97
C HIS A 8 -2.79 -8.97 -6.93
N PRO A 9 -3.35 -9.18 -5.71
CA PRO A 9 -3.54 -8.11 -4.72
C PRO A 9 -2.27 -7.30 -4.43
N LEU A 10 -1.11 -7.96 -4.39
CA LEU A 10 0.19 -7.28 -4.23
C LEU A 10 0.52 -6.32 -5.38
N GLN A 11 0.12 -6.63 -6.63
CA GLN A 11 0.31 -5.74 -7.79
C GLN A 11 -0.57 -4.50 -7.69
N ILE A 12 -1.82 -4.66 -7.24
CA ILE A 12 -2.71 -3.51 -7.01
C ILE A 12 -2.08 -2.61 -5.94
N LEU A 13 -1.66 -3.19 -4.82
CA LEU A 13 -1.08 -2.45 -3.71
C LEU A 13 0.24 -1.76 -4.07
N ALA A 14 1.11 -2.43 -4.84
CA ALA A 14 2.38 -1.88 -5.31
C ALA A 14 2.20 -0.67 -6.25
N ASN A 15 1.04 -0.54 -6.91
CA ASN A 15 0.73 0.59 -7.80
C ASN A 15 -0.20 1.63 -7.17
N ALA A 16 -0.78 1.34 -6.00
CA ALA A 16 -1.67 2.26 -5.30
C ALA A 16 -0.91 3.51 -4.84
N ARG A 17 -1.51 4.69 -5.02
CA ARG A 17 -0.91 5.99 -4.67
C ARG A 17 -1.71 6.69 -3.59
N MET A 18 -1.00 7.39 -2.71
CA MET A 18 -1.59 8.27 -1.73
C MET A 18 -2.27 9.46 -2.45
N PRO A 19 -3.58 9.71 -2.25
CA PRO A 19 -4.29 10.72 -3.03
C PRO A 19 -4.15 12.15 -2.50
N TYR A 20 -3.69 12.34 -1.25
CA TYR A 20 -3.63 13.65 -0.60
C TYR A 20 -2.56 13.72 0.50
N GLY A 21 -2.41 14.91 1.09
CA GLY A 21 -1.50 15.17 2.20
C GLY A 21 -0.04 15.30 1.80
N ARG A 22 0.86 15.22 2.79
CA ARG A 22 2.32 15.39 2.60
C ARG A 22 2.92 14.42 1.58
N TYR A 23 2.36 13.22 1.48
CA TYR A 23 2.83 12.15 0.59
C TYR A 23 1.95 11.96 -0.65
N ALA A 24 1.12 12.94 -1.01
CA ALA A 24 0.29 12.87 -2.21
C ALA A 24 1.11 12.49 -3.45
N GLY A 25 0.59 11.56 -4.24
CA GLY A 25 1.23 11.03 -5.45
C GLY A 25 2.27 9.93 -5.20
N ARG A 26 2.72 9.70 -3.96
CA ARG A 26 3.65 8.61 -3.62
C ARG A 26 2.93 7.25 -3.59
N LEU A 27 3.65 6.18 -3.94
CA LEU A 27 3.13 4.82 -3.78
C LEU A 27 2.89 4.50 -2.30
N LEU A 28 1.81 3.78 -1.99
CA LEU A 28 1.49 3.43 -0.61
C LEU A 28 2.61 2.58 0.03
N VAL A 29 3.19 1.66 -0.74
CA VAL A 29 4.30 0.79 -0.29
C VAL A 29 5.58 1.56 0.03
N ASP A 30 5.78 2.73 -0.59
CA ASP A 30 6.94 3.61 -0.39
C ASP A 30 6.71 4.69 0.68
N LEU A 31 5.54 4.65 1.35
CA LEU A 31 5.31 5.50 2.51
C LEU A 31 6.29 5.11 3.64
N PRO A 32 6.88 6.09 4.34
CA PRO A 32 7.72 5.82 5.51
C PRO A 32 6.94 5.03 6.57
N GLU A 33 7.60 4.05 7.20
CA GLU A 33 6.98 3.21 8.22
C GLU A 33 6.44 4.02 9.40
N ASP A 34 7.24 4.96 9.91
CA ASP A 34 6.86 5.87 10.99
C ASP A 34 5.57 6.64 10.68
N TYR A 35 5.40 7.07 9.42
CA TYR A 35 4.19 7.75 8.97
C TYR A 35 2.99 6.82 8.94
N VAL A 36 3.15 5.59 8.42
CA VAL A 36 2.05 4.62 8.33
C VAL A 36 1.62 4.15 9.72
N VAL A 37 2.56 3.93 10.64
CA VAL A 37 2.29 3.59 12.06
C VAL A 37 1.57 4.74 12.75
N TRP A 38 2.03 5.99 12.57
CA TRP A 38 1.33 7.16 13.10
C TRP A 38 -0.10 7.26 12.56
N LEU A 39 -0.29 7.05 11.25
CA LEU A 39 -1.60 7.09 10.61
C LEU A 39 -2.54 5.99 11.14
N ALA A 40 -2.02 4.79 11.37
CA ALA A 40 -2.76 3.69 12.00
C ALA A 40 -3.29 4.09 13.38
N GLY A 41 -2.50 4.83 14.16
CA GLY A 41 -2.90 5.37 15.47
C GLY A 41 -3.99 6.45 15.39
N GLN A 42 -4.14 7.13 14.25
CA GLN A 42 -5.24 8.07 13.99
C GLN A 42 -6.50 7.37 13.41
N GLY A 43 -6.32 6.15 12.89
CA GLY A 43 -7.33 5.41 12.14
C GLY A 43 -7.23 5.67 10.63
N PHE A 44 -7.50 4.62 9.86
CA PHE A 44 -7.52 4.70 8.39
C PHE A 44 -8.86 5.20 7.85
N PRO A 45 -8.86 5.90 6.70
CA PRO A 45 -10.10 6.34 6.05
C PRO A 45 -10.93 5.12 5.62
N ALA A 46 -12.25 5.27 5.54
CA ALA A 46 -13.11 4.18 5.06
C ALA A 46 -12.88 3.88 3.56
N GLY A 47 -13.20 2.63 3.17
CA GLY A 47 -13.13 2.15 1.79
C GLY A 47 -11.73 1.69 1.37
N LEU A 48 -11.57 1.52 0.06
CA LEU A 48 -10.41 0.84 -0.53
C LEU A 48 -9.05 1.44 -0.14
N LEU A 49 -8.97 2.77 0.03
CA LEU A 49 -7.74 3.42 0.48
C LEU A 49 -7.34 2.97 1.88
N GLY A 50 -8.30 2.87 2.80
CA GLY A 50 -8.03 2.41 4.16
C GLY A 50 -7.64 0.95 4.21
N GLU A 51 -8.32 0.10 3.44
CA GLU A 51 -7.98 -1.32 3.31
C GLU A 51 -6.54 -1.51 2.81
N HIS A 52 -6.15 -0.74 1.78
CA HIS A 52 -4.77 -0.73 1.29
C HIS A 52 -3.77 -0.22 2.34
N LEU A 53 -4.08 0.89 3.01
CA LEU A 53 -3.21 1.44 4.06
C LEU A 53 -3.04 0.48 5.23
N GLN A 54 -4.11 -0.24 5.59
CA GLN A 54 -4.06 -1.27 6.61
C GLN A 54 -3.17 -2.44 6.20
N THR A 55 -3.29 -2.88 4.94
CA THR A 55 -2.42 -3.94 4.41
C THR A 55 -0.95 -3.51 4.39
N VAL A 56 -0.67 -2.26 3.97
CA VAL A 56 0.69 -1.70 3.99
C VAL A 56 1.22 -1.61 5.42
N TYR A 57 0.39 -1.19 6.37
CA TYR A 57 0.75 -1.17 7.79
C TYR A 57 1.16 -2.56 8.28
N GLU A 58 0.33 -3.58 8.05
CA GLU A 58 0.63 -4.96 8.47
C GLU A 58 1.92 -5.49 7.84
N ILE A 59 2.15 -5.20 6.55
CA ILE A 59 3.38 -5.59 5.87
C ILE A 59 4.60 -4.94 6.52
N LYS A 60 4.54 -3.63 6.82
CA LYS A 60 5.66 -2.90 7.40
C LYS A 60 5.98 -3.35 8.83
N VAL A 61 4.98 -3.42 9.71
CA VAL A 61 5.21 -3.82 11.11
C VAL A 61 5.70 -5.26 11.27
N ASN A 62 5.51 -6.11 10.26
CA ASN A 62 6.03 -7.47 10.23
C ASN A 62 7.33 -7.62 9.40
N GLY A 63 7.89 -6.54 8.84
CA GLY A 63 9.10 -6.58 8.01
C GLY A 63 8.94 -7.33 6.68
N LEU A 64 7.71 -7.41 6.15
CA LEU A 64 7.38 -8.15 4.93
C LEU A 64 7.51 -7.31 3.65
N GLU A 65 8.18 -6.17 3.71
CA GLU A 65 8.29 -5.23 2.57
C GLU A 65 8.98 -5.83 1.34
N HIS A 66 9.83 -6.84 1.56
CA HIS A 66 10.51 -7.61 0.51
C HIS A 66 9.52 -8.31 -0.45
N LEU A 67 8.26 -8.51 -0.05
CA LEU A 67 7.21 -9.05 -0.93
C LEU A 67 6.94 -8.15 -2.16
N PHE A 68 7.30 -6.87 -2.10
CA PHE A 68 7.15 -5.94 -3.19
C PHE A 68 8.37 -5.85 -4.12
N ASP A 69 9.53 -6.39 -3.73
CA ASP A 69 10.74 -6.36 -4.54
C ASP A 69 10.57 -6.92 -5.96
N PRO A 70 9.91 -8.07 -6.20
CA PRO A 70 9.67 -8.56 -7.55
C PRO A 70 8.73 -7.70 -8.39
N LEU A 71 8.05 -6.73 -7.77
CA LEU A 71 7.08 -5.84 -8.41
C LEU A 71 7.66 -4.44 -8.69
N ARG A 72 8.85 -4.14 -8.16
CA ARG A 72 9.54 -2.87 -8.44
C ARG A 72 10.21 -2.96 -9.82
N PRO A 73 10.08 -1.92 -10.68
CA PRO A 73 10.91 -1.83 -11.87
C PRO A 73 12.38 -1.73 -11.43
N GLY A 74 13.21 -2.66 -11.92
CA GLY A 74 14.66 -2.66 -11.68
C GLY A 74 15.38 -1.51 -12.37
#